data_AF-A0AAD9G8Z4-F1
#
_entry.id   AF-A0AAD9G8Z4-F1
#
_cell.length_a   1.000
_cell.length_b   1.000
_cell.length_c   1.000
_cell.angle_alpha   90.00
_cell.angle_beta   90.00
_cell.angle_gamma   90.00
#
_symmetry.space_group_name_H-M   'P 1'
#
loop_
_entity.id
_entity.type
_entity.pdbx_description
1 polymer ?
#
loop_
_entity_poly.entity_id
_entity_poly.type
_entity_poly.pdbx_seq_one_letter_code
_entity_poly.pdbx_strand_id
1 'polypeptide(L)'
;MFKRAYLYACTAPVPDAPDADEYEQLTEIAGQEQAKRLIKRAKGKQSETTSKQDAKEAPQSENDLIKWMPGGKVAKCKLCANKTMLNQDAVQKHLDSKAHKTMVKRATARRQQADELRTRFLQRMDSVEKKAAEAIRQQ
;
A
#
# COMPACT_ATOMS: atom_id res chain seq x y z
N MET A 1 -53.89 26.92 -10.59
CA MET A 1 -53.83 25.65 -11.35
C MET A 1 -52.56 24.91 -10.94
N PHE A 2 -52.69 23.82 -10.18
CA PHE A 2 -51.55 23.01 -9.73
C PHE A 2 -51.23 21.95 -10.80
N LYS A 3 -50.02 22.04 -11.38
CA LYS A 3 -49.52 21.03 -12.32
C LYS A 3 -48.97 19.86 -11.50
N ARG A 4 -49.63 18.70 -11.58
CA ARG A 4 -49.13 17.43 -11.03
C ARG A 4 -47.92 16.98 -11.84
N ALA A 5 -46.77 16.80 -11.18
CA ALA A 5 -45.62 16.16 -11.78
C ALA A 5 -45.85 14.64 -11.81
N TYR A 6 -45.82 14.04 -13.00
CA TYR A 6 -45.84 12.59 -13.16
C TYR A 6 -44.44 12.06 -12.82
N LEU A 7 -44.36 11.25 -11.76
CA LEU A 7 -43.18 10.44 -11.45
C LEU A 7 -43.01 9.41 -12.57
N TYR A 8 -42.04 9.64 -13.45
CA TYR A 8 -41.56 8.64 -14.38
C TYR A 8 -40.91 7.54 -13.54
N ALA A 9 -41.53 6.35 -13.49
CA ALA A 9 -40.95 5.20 -12.83
C ALA A 9 -39.65 4.83 -13.56
N CYS A 10 -38.51 5.14 -12.96
CA CYS A 10 -37.18 4.76 -13.45
C CYS A 10 -36.93 3.26 -13.26
N THR A 11 -37.72 2.41 -13.89
CA THR A 11 -37.36 0.99 -14.05
C THR A 11 -36.60 0.86 -15.36
N ALA A 12 -35.28 0.65 -15.26
CA ALA A 12 -34.43 0.40 -16.42
C ALA A 12 -34.91 -0.86 -17.16
N PRO A 13 -34.88 -0.87 -18.51
CA PRO A 13 -35.21 -2.05 -19.28
C PRO A 13 -34.28 -3.19 -18.88
N VAL A 14 -34.85 -4.37 -18.64
CA VAL A 14 -34.09 -5.59 -18.38
C VAL A 14 -33.34 -5.93 -19.67
N PRO A 15 -32.01 -6.09 -19.64
CA PRO A 15 -31.27 -6.51 -20.83
C PRO A 15 -31.69 -7.93 -21.21
N ASP A 16 -31.88 -8.16 -22.51
CA ASP A 16 -32.11 -9.50 -23.04
C ASP A 16 -30.93 -10.40 -22.65
N ALA A 17 -31.24 -11.62 -22.21
CA ALA A 17 -30.22 -12.60 -21.88
C ALA A 17 -29.43 -12.92 -23.15
N PRO A 18 -28.09 -12.78 -23.15
CA PRO A 18 -27.30 -13.10 -24.33
C PRO A 18 -27.38 -14.60 -24.62
N ASP A 19 -27.46 -14.94 -25.91
CA ASP A 19 -27.38 -16.32 -26.37
C ASP A 19 -26.08 -16.98 -25.88
N ALA A 20 -26.13 -18.29 -25.61
CA ALA A 20 -25.03 -19.03 -24.98
C ALA A 20 -23.69 -18.86 -25.70
N ASP A 21 -23.73 -18.66 -27.02
CA ASP A 21 -22.55 -18.49 -27.87
C ASP A 21 -21.84 -17.13 -27.67
N GLU A 22 -22.58 -16.06 -27.29
CA GLU A 22 -21.97 -14.76 -26.97
C GLU A 22 -21.27 -14.78 -25.59
N TYR A 23 -21.74 -15.62 -24.67
CA TYR A 23 -21.15 -15.74 -23.33
C TYR A 23 -19.78 -16.43 -23.36
N GLU A 24 -19.61 -17.46 -24.20
CA GLU A 24 -18.30 -18.10 -24.41
C GLU A 24 -17.29 -17.13 -25.03
N GLN A 25 -17.68 -16.33 -26.02
CA GLN A 25 -16.80 -15.34 -26.61
C GLN A 25 -16.37 -14.24 -25.62
N LEU A 26 -17.28 -13.77 -24.77
CA LEU A 26 -16.96 -12.77 -23.74
C LEU A 26 -16.00 -13.33 -22.66
N THR A 27 -16.14 -14.61 -22.29
CA THR A 27 -15.25 -15.24 -21.31
C THR A 27 -13.85 -15.50 -21.85
N GLU A 28 -13.69 -15.83 -23.13
CA GLU A 28 -12.38 -15.95 -23.77
C GLU A 28 -11.63 -14.61 -23.84
N ILE A 29 -12.33 -13.52 -24.19
CA ILE A 29 -11.75 -12.17 -24.24
C ILE A 29 -11.28 -11.74 -22.85
N ALA A 30 -12.07 -12.01 -21.81
CA ALA A 30 -11.70 -11.71 -20.42
C ALA A 30 -10.48 -12.52 -19.95
N GLY A 31 -10.36 -13.79 -20.35
CA GLY A 31 -9.20 -14.64 -20.03
C GLY A 31 -7.88 -14.14 -20.65
N GLN A 32 -7.93 -13.69 -21.91
CA GLN A 32 -6.75 -13.18 -22.62
C GLN A 32 -6.21 -11.86 -22.03
N GLU A 33 -7.08 -10.98 -21.51
CA GLU A 33 -6.64 -9.74 -20.87
C GLU A 33 -5.92 -9.98 -19.53
N GLN A 34 -6.36 -10.98 -18.75
CA GLN A 34 -5.72 -11.31 -17.48
C GLN A 34 -4.32 -11.88 -17.68
N ALA A 35 -4.12 -12.74 -18.69
CA ALA A 35 -2.82 -13.29 -19.03
C ALA A 35 -1.81 -12.19 -19.45
N LYS A 36 -2.24 -11.21 -20.25
CA LYS A 36 -1.40 -10.07 -20.65
C LYS A 36 -0.97 -9.19 -19.46
N ARG A 37 -1.80 -9.07 -18.42
CA ARG A 37 -1.47 -8.30 -17.19
C ARG A 37 -0.45 -9.01 -16.31
N LEU A 38 -0.46 -10.34 -16.25
CA LEU A 38 0.50 -11.12 -15.45
C LEU A 38 1.91 -11.10 -16.04
N ILE A 39 2.04 -11.15 -17.37
CA ILE A 39 3.34 -11.12 -18.06
C ILE A 39 4.07 -9.77 -17.87
N LYS A 40 3.34 -8.64 -17.83
CA LYS A 40 3.94 -7.32 -17.57
C LYS A 40 4.49 -7.13 -16.15
N ARG A 41 4.06 -7.95 -15.17
CA ARG A 41 4.56 -7.87 -13.77
C ARG A 41 5.85 -8.67 -13.55
N ALA A 42 6.17 -9.64 -14.41
CA ALA A 42 7.36 -10.47 -14.25
C ALA A 42 8.66 -9.79 -14.74
N LYS A 43 8.59 -8.82 -15.66
CA LYS A 43 9.78 -8.14 -16.23
C LYS A 43 10.29 -6.92 -15.47
N GLY A 44 9.69 -6.57 -14.32
CA GLY A 44 9.99 -5.31 -13.60
C GLY A 44 10.71 -5.43 -12.25
N LYS A 45 11.20 -6.61 -11.85
CA LYS A 45 11.86 -6.81 -10.55
C LYS A 45 13.22 -7.47 -10.71
N GLN A 46 14.21 -6.67 -11.08
CA GLN A 46 15.63 -6.95 -10.82
C GLN A 46 16.34 -5.65 -10.38
N SER A 47 16.33 -5.41 -9.07
CA SER A 47 17.34 -4.73 -8.22
C SER A 47 16.67 -4.63 -6.83
N GLU A 48 17.25 -4.93 -5.68
CA GLU A 48 18.62 -5.17 -5.26
C GLU A 48 18.54 -6.09 -4.03
N THR A 49 19.40 -7.08 -3.99
CA THR A 49 19.68 -7.88 -2.80
C THR A 49 20.62 -7.12 -1.88
N THR A 50 20.12 -6.85 -0.67
CA THR A 50 20.81 -7.13 0.60
C THR A 50 22.08 -6.34 0.90
N SER A 51 21.95 -5.40 1.84
CA SER A 51 22.92 -5.32 2.93
C SER A 51 22.18 -5.14 4.25
N LYS A 52 22.40 -6.13 5.13
CA LYS A 52 22.08 -6.11 6.55
C LYS A 52 22.77 -4.91 7.19
N GLN A 53 22.00 -4.02 7.80
CA GLN A 53 22.42 -3.42 9.06
C GLN A 53 21.26 -3.59 10.04
N ASP A 54 21.49 -4.48 10.99
CA ASP A 54 20.85 -4.48 12.30
C ASP A 54 21.09 -3.12 12.96
N ALA A 55 20.24 -2.15 12.64
CA ALA A 55 20.13 -0.93 13.42
C ALA A 55 18.90 -1.08 14.31
N LYS A 56 19.17 -1.34 15.59
CA LYS A 56 18.25 -1.07 16.69
C LYS A 56 17.91 0.43 16.60
N GLU A 57 16.89 0.79 15.82
CA GLU A 57 16.49 2.18 15.63
C GLU A 57 16.00 2.73 16.97
N ALA A 58 16.88 3.48 17.62
CA ALA A 58 16.53 4.47 18.62
C ALA A 58 15.38 5.34 18.09
N PRO A 59 14.52 5.90 18.98
CA PRO A 59 13.37 6.69 18.56
C PRO A 59 13.84 7.78 17.59
N GLN A 60 13.47 7.63 16.32
CA GLN A 60 13.84 8.55 15.24
C GLN A 60 13.47 9.95 15.69
N SER A 61 14.49 10.80 15.84
CA SER A 61 14.29 12.19 16.23
C SER A 61 13.36 12.85 15.21
N GLU A 62 12.47 13.74 15.65
CA GLU A 62 11.44 14.35 14.79
C GLU A 62 12.01 15.06 13.54
N ASN A 63 13.32 15.34 13.53
CA ASN A 63 14.06 15.91 12.42
C ASN A 63 14.29 14.93 11.24
N ASP A 64 14.24 13.61 11.43
CA ASP A 64 14.44 12.63 10.34
C ASP A 64 13.25 12.53 9.38
N LEU A 65 12.11 13.11 9.75
CA LEU A 65 10.90 13.12 8.95
C LEU A 65 10.93 14.15 7.81
N ILE A 66 11.90 15.06 7.84
CA ILE A 66 12.01 16.17 6.88
C ILE A 66 13.25 15.97 6.00
N LYS A 67 13.02 15.87 4.69
CA LYS A 67 14.09 15.81 3.69
C LYS A 67 14.26 17.17 3.03
N TRP A 68 15.43 17.76 3.17
CA TRP A 68 15.81 18.96 2.43
C TRP A 68 16.19 18.59 0.99
N MET A 69 15.68 19.35 0.03
CA MET A 69 15.98 19.16 -1.40
C MET A 69 17.35 19.79 -1.74
N PRO A 70 18.07 19.26 -2.74
CA PRO A 70 19.30 19.87 -3.24
C PRO A 70 19.00 21.30 -3.72
N GLY A 71 19.75 22.27 -3.19
CA GLY A 71 19.45 23.70 -3.31
C GLY A 71 18.99 24.35 -2.00
N GLY A 72 18.78 23.58 -0.92
CA GLY A 72 18.72 24.04 0.48
C GLY A 72 17.51 24.88 0.88
N LYS A 73 16.72 25.36 -0.09
CA LYS A 73 15.62 26.30 0.16
C LYS A 73 14.28 25.63 0.46
N VAL A 74 14.12 24.34 0.17
CA VAL A 74 12.83 23.65 0.31
C VAL A 74 13.00 22.35 1.08
N ALA A 75 12.24 22.24 2.18
CA ALA A 75 12.07 21.03 2.96
C ALA A 75 10.79 20.29 2.53
N LYS A 76 10.82 18.95 2.52
CA LYS A 76 9.65 18.10 2.26
C LYS A 76 9.40 17.16 3.42
N CYS A 77 8.15 17.07 3.87
CA CYS A 77 7.73 16.09 4.86
C CYS A 77 7.49 14.72 4.20
N LYS A 78 8.05 13.64 4.77
CA LYS A 78 7.87 12.27 4.26
C LYS A 78 6.48 11.69 4.54
N LEU A 79 5.85 12.09 5.64
CA LEU A 79 4.55 11.55 6.07
C LEU A 79 3.35 12.29 5.47
N CYS A 80 3.51 13.58 5.20
CA CYS A 80 2.45 14.41 4.65
C CYS A 80 2.65 14.54 3.15
N ALA A 81 1.76 13.91 2.38
CA ALA A 81 1.83 13.88 0.93
C ALA A 81 2.04 15.29 0.35
N ASN A 82 3.10 15.45 -0.45
CA ASN A 82 3.43 16.65 -1.22
C ASN A 82 3.58 17.96 -0.43
N LYS A 83 3.72 17.91 0.91
CA LYS A 83 3.90 19.15 1.68
C LYS A 83 5.35 19.60 1.66
N THR A 84 5.60 20.66 0.89
CA THR A 84 6.86 21.40 0.84
C THR A 84 6.81 22.62 1.75
N MET A 85 7.93 22.95 2.37
CA MET A 85 8.07 24.07 3.29
C MET A 85 9.35 24.82 2.94
N LEU A 86 9.27 26.14 2.87
CA LEU A 86 10.38 26.97 2.44
C LEU A 86 11.28 27.39 3.63
N ASN A 87 10.66 27.74 4.75
CA ASN A 87 11.35 28.26 5.94
C ASN A 87 11.32 27.26 7.10
N GLN A 88 12.28 27.38 8.01
CA GLN A 88 12.31 26.60 9.25
C GLN A 88 11.09 26.87 10.14
N ASP A 89 10.55 28.09 10.16
CA ASP A 89 9.31 28.38 10.90
C ASP A 89 8.11 27.63 10.34
N ALA A 90 8.06 27.46 9.01
CA ALA A 90 7.00 26.68 8.35
C ALA A 90 7.14 25.20 8.68
N VAL A 91 8.38 24.72 8.79
CA VAL A 91 8.72 23.38 9.30
C VAL A 91 8.16 23.18 10.70
N GLN A 92 8.47 24.07 11.63
CA GLN A 92 8.03 23.92 13.02
C GLN A 92 6.50 23.95 13.13
N LYS A 93 5.84 24.92 12.50
CA LYS A 93 4.37 25.02 12.46
C LYS A 93 3.73 23.76 11.87
N HIS A 94 4.40 23.12 10.91
CA HIS A 94 3.90 21.87 10.34
C HIS A 94 4.05 20.69 11.29
N LEU A 95 5.20 20.52 11.94
CA LEU A 95 5.42 19.46 12.92
C LEU A 95 4.42 19.57 14.08
N ASP A 96 4.13 20.81 14.51
CA ASP A 96 3.17 21.07 15.57
C ASP A 96 1.70 20.91 15.16
N SER A 97 1.42 20.87 13.85
CA SER A 97 0.06 20.75 13.34
C SER A 97 -0.61 19.43 13.76
N LYS A 98 -1.88 19.51 14.17
CA LYS A 98 -2.68 18.33 14.54
C LYS A 98 -2.69 17.27 13.43
N ALA A 99 -2.75 17.70 12.17
CA ALA A 99 -2.72 16.81 11.01
C ALA A 99 -1.41 16.02 10.89
N HIS A 100 -0.27 16.64 11.18
CA HIS A 100 1.00 15.91 11.18
C HIS A 100 1.03 14.89 12.32
N LYS A 101 0.64 15.29 13.53
CA LYS A 101 0.60 14.42 14.71
C LYS A 101 -0.32 13.20 14.52
N THR A 102 -1.49 13.35 13.86
CA THR A 102 -2.36 12.21 13.55
C THR A 102 -1.75 11.28 12.51
N MET A 103 -1.04 11.81 11.52
CA MET A 103 -0.33 11.00 10.51
C MET A 103 0.85 10.26 11.12
N VAL A 104 1.62 10.90 12.02
CA VAL A 104 2.69 10.26 12.80
C VAL A 104 2.13 9.07 13.58
N LYS A 105 1.05 9.27 14.35
CA LYS A 105 0.41 8.18 15.12
C LYS A 105 -0.06 7.01 14.24
N ARG A 106 -0.62 7.31 13.05
CA ARG A 106 -1.04 6.26 12.10
C ARG A 106 0.15 5.52 11.51
N ALA A 107 1.24 6.22 11.20
CA ALA A 107 2.46 5.63 10.66
C ALA A 107 3.13 4.72 11.70
N THR A 108 3.22 5.14 12.96
CA THR A 108 3.79 4.32 14.04
C THR A 108 2.97 3.07 14.31
N ALA A 109 1.64 3.18 14.36
CA ALA A 109 0.76 2.03 14.53
C ALA A 109 0.91 1.00 13.39
N ARG A 110 0.99 1.47 12.14
CA ARG A 110 1.25 0.58 10.98
C ARG A 110 2.61 -0.09 11.06
N ARG A 111 3.64 0.63 11.51
CA ARG A 111 4.98 0.08 11.69
C ARG A 111 4.99 -1.04 12.73
N GLN A 112 4.36 -0.81 13.88
CA GLN A 112 4.21 -1.84 14.92
C GLN A 112 3.51 -3.09 14.40
N GLN A 113 2.41 -2.93 13.67
CA GLN A 113 1.71 -4.08 13.04
C GLN A 113 2.61 -4.83 12.04
N ALA A 114 3.41 -4.12 11.25
CA ALA A 114 4.35 -4.75 10.33
C ALA A 114 5.45 -5.54 11.08
N ASP A 115 5.95 -4.99 12.18
CA ASP A 115 6.96 -5.64 13.03
C ASP A 115 6.39 -6.89 13.73
N GLU A 116 5.15 -6.83 14.21
CA GLU A 116 4.43 -7.99 14.76
C GLU A 116 4.22 -9.09 13.71
N LEU A 117 3.85 -8.73 12.49
CA LEU A 117 3.70 -9.70 11.41
C LEU A 117 5.04 -10.32 11.02
N ARG A 118 6.11 -9.52 10.98
CA ARG A 118 7.48 -9.99 10.69
C ARG A 118 7.96 -10.99 11.74
N THR A 119 7.78 -10.67 13.02
CA THR A 119 8.17 -11.57 14.12
C THR A 119 7.39 -12.88 14.08
N ARG A 120 6.07 -12.83 13.89
CA ARG A 120 5.23 -14.04 13.70
C ARG A 120 5.61 -14.85 12.46
N PHE A 121 6.08 -14.21 11.41
CA PHE A 121 6.56 -14.89 10.21
C PHE A 121 7.88 -15.62 10.50
N LEU A 122 8.85 -14.95 11.11
CA LEU A 122 10.14 -15.55 11.48
C LEU A 122 9.95 -16.74 12.44
N GLN A 123 9.12 -16.60 13.47
CA GLN A 123 8.81 -17.70 14.38
C GLN A 123 8.22 -18.93 13.67
N ARG A 124 7.37 -18.71 12.66
CA ARG A 124 6.82 -19.80 11.86
C ARG A 124 7.90 -20.46 11.01
N MET A 125 8.81 -19.69 10.41
CA MET A 125 9.91 -20.25 9.63
C MET A 125 10.87 -21.06 10.50
N ASP A 126 11.27 -20.54 11.65
CA ASP A 126 12.11 -21.27 12.60
C ASP A 126 11.47 -22.60 13.02
N SER A 127 10.14 -22.63 13.18
CA SER A 127 9.42 -23.85 13.53
C SER A 127 9.42 -24.89 12.39
N VAL A 128 9.34 -24.43 11.14
CA VAL A 128 9.40 -25.30 9.95
C VAL A 128 10.80 -25.85 9.76
N GLU A 129 11.82 -25.01 9.93
CA GLU A 129 13.23 -25.43 9.84
C GLU A 129 13.57 -26.48 10.90
N LYS A 130 13.11 -26.29 12.15
CA LYS A 130 13.29 -27.28 13.22
C LYS A 130 12.61 -28.61 12.89
N LYS A 131 11.35 -28.58 12.44
CA LYS A 131 10.62 -29.80 12.04
C LYS A 131 11.29 -30.51 10.86
N ALA A 132 11.79 -29.77 9.88
CA ALA A 132 12.52 -30.33 8.74
C ALA A 132 13.82 -30.99 9.21
N ALA A 133 14.57 -30.34 10.11
CA ALA A 133 15.79 -30.91 10.68
C ALA A 133 15.53 -32.16 11.53
N GLU A 134 14.45 -32.19 12.30
CA GLU A 134 14.01 -33.38 13.05
C GLU A 134 13.60 -34.53 12.13
N ALA A 135 12.87 -34.25 11.04
CA ALA A 135 12.48 -35.25 10.06
C ALA A 135 13.70 -35.89 9.36
N ILE A 136 14.73 -35.11 9.06
CA ILE A 136 16.00 -35.63 8.50
C ILE A 136 16.72 -36.52 9.50
N ARG A 137 16.68 -36.22 10.81
CA ARG A 137 17.34 -37.04 11.85
C ARG A 137 16.65 -38.38 12.11
N GLN A 138 15.39 -38.53 11.73
CA GLN A 138 14.62 -39.76 11.91
C GLN A 138 14.70 -40.72 10.71
N GLN A 139 15.40 -40.32 9.65
CA GLN A 139 15.75 -41.16 8.49
C GLN A 139 17.17 -41.72 8.65
#